data_AF-A0A397VET0-F1
#
_entry.id   AF-A0A397VET0-F1
#
_cell.length_a   1.000
_cell.length_b   1.000
_cell.length_c   1.000
_cell.angle_alpha   90.00
_cell.angle_beta   90.00
_cell.angle_gamma   90.00
#
_symmetry.space_group_name_H-M   'P 1'
#
loop_
_entity.id
_entity.type
_entity.pdbx_description
1 polymer ?
#
loop_
_entity_poly.entity_id
_entity_poly.type
_entity_poly.pdbx_seq_one_letter_code
_entity_poly.pdbx_strand_id
1 'polypeptide(L)'
;MFKTGPEFIPSRTNLLKYIQQPFSEPIQVHPINYNYYFKSKLDPGILDKFFVRSFNASSRLWSEYLIQIPFPPEFGSTEDSFHSFWDALICNPFKIACPSGNFNRNSNCHISTKRFRPDYSYVVFDACLTRGEEKGPSDNDDPAVELTSKLTWTYGNCPYIFGYYAQGTAVTYCYLYFEEGQVKRKDLFTCRLETLEGRIQAFNIGINIGRLLPLLRQTLPESFEREFIVLHRSSGKTIELLRATVVKRYNSVESVEKPKTLYRKMEEYRIPFIDHLTHANTEESTTPFAIFSPKGVFHKPDSKEQLIKALYCVLTAIKSLHEIDIMHRDLRWDNVLRFIDQDKWFIIDFDDACHIPSNTPNINLAHDSHAPEIFQSDHDESVDIWSVGYLIKTAFVDVQELSDYARTKLMADDLDRPTAKEALIWLRDNYRDILKEFLEEDIMKES
;
A
#
# COMPACT_ATOMS: atom_id res chain seq x y z
N MET A 1 17.96 -23.08 12.45
CA MET A 1 16.91 -23.68 13.31
C MET A 1 15.55 -23.75 12.60
N PHE A 2 15.33 -22.99 11.52
CA PHE A 2 14.30 -23.28 10.51
C PHE A 2 15.02 -23.58 9.19
N LYS A 3 14.66 -24.67 8.49
CA LYS A 3 15.26 -25.05 7.18
C LYS A 3 15.11 -23.93 6.14
N THR A 4 15.78 -24.11 4.99
CA THR A 4 15.49 -23.43 3.72
C THR A 4 13.98 -23.19 3.55
N GLY A 5 13.63 -22.01 3.04
CA GLY A 5 12.25 -21.68 2.72
C GLY A 5 11.63 -22.73 1.80
N PRO A 6 10.29 -22.83 1.73
CA PRO A 6 9.65 -23.67 0.72
C PRO A 6 10.24 -23.37 -0.66
N GLU A 7 10.37 -24.40 -1.50
CA GLU A 7 10.87 -24.26 -2.88
C GLU A 7 9.75 -23.93 -3.87
N PHE A 8 8.50 -24.24 -3.50
CA PHE A 8 7.32 -24.02 -4.32
C PHE A 8 6.12 -23.59 -3.48
N ILE A 9 5.17 -22.94 -4.14
CA ILE A 9 3.90 -22.52 -3.55
C ILE A 9 2.91 -23.71 -3.62
N PRO A 10 2.37 -24.20 -2.49
CA PRO A 10 1.40 -25.30 -2.51
C PRO A 10 0.15 -24.97 -3.31
N SER A 11 -0.44 -25.96 -3.98
CA SER A 11 -1.77 -25.77 -4.57
C SER A 11 -2.83 -25.53 -3.49
N ARG A 12 -3.93 -24.86 -3.85
CA ARG A 12 -5.07 -24.61 -2.94
C ARG A 12 -5.60 -25.88 -2.27
N THR A 13 -5.54 -27.02 -2.96
CA THR A 13 -5.96 -28.34 -2.43
C THR A 13 -5.00 -28.94 -1.42
N ASN A 14 -3.70 -28.59 -1.48
CA ASN A 14 -2.66 -29.11 -0.59
C ASN A 14 -2.34 -28.16 0.56
N LEU A 15 -2.91 -26.96 0.58
CA LEU A 15 -2.65 -25.92 1.57
C LEU A 15 -2.87 -26.39 3.01
N LEU A 16 -4.02 -27.02 3.30
CA LEU A 16 -4.32 -27.51 4.66
C LEU A 16 -3.24 -28.46 5.17
N LYS A 17 -2.87 -29.44 4.33
CA LYS A 17 -1.81 -30.40 4.63
C LYS A 17 -0.48 -29.69 4.88
N TYR A 18 -0.17 -28.63 4.13
CA TYR A 18 1.06 -27.86 4.32
C TYR A 18 1.07 -27.10 5.64
N ILE A 19 0.04 -26.30 5.94
CA ILE A 19 0.05 -25.42 7.13
C ILE A 19 0.03 -26.21 8.44
N GLN A 20 -0.51 -27.42 8.44
CA GLN A 20 -0.53 -28.32 9.60
C GLN A 20 0.71 -29.19 9.74
N GLN A 21 1.65 -29.14 8.78
CA GLN A 21 2.89 -29.91 8.91
C GLN A 21 3.66 -29.46 10.17
N PRO A 22 4.07 -30.40 11.03
CA PRO A 22 4.98 -30.07 12.11
C PRO A 22 6.32 -29.55 11.58
N PHE A 23 7.11 -28.94 12.45
CA PHE A 23 8.47 -28.56 12.13
C PHE A 23 9.28 -29.78 11.66
N SER A 24 10.19 -29.59 10.69
CA SER A 24 11.05 -30.66 10.23
C SER A 24 11.95 -31.22 11.33
N GLU A 25 12.26 -30.38 12.32
CA GLU A 25 12.89 -30.76 13.58
C GLU A 25 12.07 -30.14 14.72
N PRO A 26 11.65 -30.92 15.74
CA PRO A 26 10.96 -30.38 16.90
C PRO A 26 11.79 -29.30 17.60
N ILE A 27 11.12 -28.26 18.10
CA ILE A 27 11.76 -27.16 18.80
C ILE A 27 12.31 -27.65 20.14
N GLN A 28 13.59 -27.36 20.39
CA GLN A 28 14.24 -27.73 21.64
C GLN A 28 13.71 -26.87 22.80
N VAL A 29 13.22 -27.53 23.85
CA VAL A 29 12.75 -26.90 25.10
C VAL A 29 13.54 -27.48 26.28
N HIS A 30 13.96 -26.61 27.19
CA HIS A 30 14.68 -27.05 28.38
C HIS A 30 13.81 -28.01 29.20
N PRO A 31 14.34 -29.14 29.74
CA PRO A 31 13.53 -30.14 30.42
C PRO A 31 12.67 -29.59 31.58
N ILE A 32 13.16 -28.59 32.31
CA ILE A 32 12.40 -27.90 33.37
C ILE A 32 11.11 -27.28 32.80
N ASN A 33 11.25 -26.47 31.75
CA ASN A 33 10.12 -25.82 31.10
C ASN A 33 9.19 -26.84 30.44
N TYR A 34 9.75 -27.86 29.78
CA TYR A 34 8.94 -28.89 29.12
C TYR A 34 8.06 -29.64 30.13
N ASN A 35 8.65 -30.05 31.26
CA ASN A 35 7.93 -30.80 32.29
C ASN A 35 6.89 -29.93 33.00
N TYR A 36 7.21 -28.66 33.27
CA TYR A 36 6.31 -27.75 33.98
C TYR A 36 5.12 -27.30 33.11
N TYR A 37 5.36 -26.95 31.85
CA TYR A 37 4.36 -26.31 31.00
C TYR A 37 3.62 -27.28 30.07
N PHE A 38 4.21 -28.42 29.66
CA PHE A 38 3.61 -29.30 28.64
C PHE A 38 3.29 -30.71 29.13
N LYS A 39 4.25 -31.42 29.75
CA LYS A 39 4.20 -32.88 29.92
C LYS A 39 2.93 -33.42 30.58
N SER A 40 2.35 -32.72 31.55
CA SER A 40 1.13 -33.15 32.26
C SER A 40 -0.17 -32.63 31.63
N LYS A 41 -0.07 -31.78 30.60
CA LYS A 41 -1.19 -31.01 30.05
C LYS A 41 -1.62 -31.45 28.64
N LEU A 42 -0.81 -32.23 27.95
CA LEU A 42 -1.10 -32.71 26.60
C LEU A 42 -0.51 -34.10 26.34
N ASP A 43 -1.09 -34.82 25.38
CA ASP A 43 -0.59 -36.12 24.93
C ASP A 43 0.86 -36.02 24.40
N PRO A 44 1.79 -36.89 24.85
CA PRO A 44 3.16 -36.89 24.37
C PRO A 44 3.29 -37.07 22.86
N GLY A 45 2.43 -37.87 22.24
CA GLY A 45 2.44 -38.09 20.79
C GLY A 45 2.08 -36.83 19.98
N ILE A 46 1.38 -35.87 20.59
CA ILE A 46 1.16 -34.54 19.99
C ILE A 46 2.36 -33.64 20.27
N LEU A 47 2.85 -33.59 21.51
CA LEU A 47 3.96 -32.72 21.90
C LEU A 47 5.25 -33.04 21.16
N ASP A 48 5.59 -34.33 20.99
CA ASP A 48 6.84 -34.78 20.38
C ASP A 48 6.94 -34.43 18.89
N LYS A 49 5.81 -34.07 18.25
CA LYS A 49 5.81 -33.52 16.89
C LYS A 49 6.36 -32.09 16.84
N PHE A 50 6.19 -31.32 17.91
CA PHE A 50 6.50 -29.89 17.94
C PHE A 50 7.68 -29.54 18.84
N PHE A 51 7.88 -30.29 19.92
CA PHE A 51 8.86 -29.99 20.96
C PHE A 51 9.67 -31.23 21.36
N VAL A 52 10.96 -31.02 21.62
CA VAL A 52 11.85 -32.05 22.17
C VAL A 52 12.63 -31.50 23.36
N ARG A 53 12.87 -32.36 24.36
CA ARG A 53 13.65 -32.00 25.55
C ARG A 53 15.14 -31.90 25.22
N SER A 54 15.77 -30.78 25.55
CA SER A 54 17.21 -30.58 25.35
C SER A 54 17.77 -29.61 26.40
N PHE A 55 18.87 -30.00 27.06
CA PHE A 55 19.60 -29.09 27.96
C PHE A 55 20.31 -27.95 27.22
N ASN A 56 20.47 -28.09 25.89
CA ASN A 56 21.04 -27.04 25.02
C ASN A 56 19.96 -26.11 24.43
N ALA A 57 18.71 -26.23 24.88
CA ALA A 57 17.62 -25.37 24.41
C ALA A 57 17.91 -23.89 24.69
N SER A 58 17.61 -23.03 23.71
CA SER A 58 17.81 -21.59 23.83
C SER A 58 16.84 -20.98 24.85
N SER A 59 17.39 -20.43 25.94
CA SER A 59 16.62 -19.68 26.94
C SER A 59 15.96 -18.44 26.34
N ARG A 60 16.65 -17.77 25.41
CA ARG A 60 16.14 -16.60 24.69
C ARG A 60 14.94 -16.96 23.81
N LEU A 61 15.02 -18.04 23.03
CA LEU A 61 13.90 -18.52 22.21
C LEU A 61 12.68 -18.83 23.09
N TRP A 62 12.93 -19.44 24.26
CA TRP A 62 11.88 -19.72 25.23
C TRP A 62 11.21 -18.45 25.76
N SER A 63 11.98 -17.51 26.31
CA SER A 63 11.46 -16.32 26.97
C SER A 63 10.81 -15.33 26.00
N GLU A 64 11.33 -15.21 24.77
CA GLU A 64 10.83 -14.25 23.80
C GLU A 64 9.60 -14.77 23.03
N TYR A 65 9.53 -16.07 22.74
CA TYR A 65 8.53 -16.59 21.79
C TYR A 65 7.70 -17.77 22.32
N LEU A 66 8.33 -18.78 22.94
CA LEU A 66 7.63 -20.03 23.24
C LEU A 66 6.79 -19.96 24.52
N ILE A 67 7.19 -19.17 25.52
CA ILE A 67 6.48 -19.09 26.82
C ILE A 67 5.03 -18.61 26.68
N GLN A 68 4.74 -17.82 25.64
CA GLN A 68 3.41 -17.34 25.32
C GLN A 68 2.45 -18.48 24.93
N ILE A 69 2.97 -19.62 24.44
CA ILE A 69 2.14 -20.77 24.08
C ILE A 69 1.49 -21.40 25.32
N PRO A 70 2.22 -21.80 26.37
CA PRO A 70 1.58 -22.33 27.57
C PRO A 70 1.03 -21.25 28.51
N PHE A 71 1.53 -20.02 28.42
CA PHE A 71 1.16 -18.90 29.29
C PHE A 71 0.94 -17.61 28.46
N PRO A 72 -0.18 -17.54 27.72
CA PRO A 72 -0.47 -16.39 26.85
C PRO A 72 -0.87 -15.16 27.67
N PRO A 73 -0.84 -13.95 27.06
CA PRO A 73 -1.27 -12.73 27.72
C PRO A 73 -2.74 -12.81 28.18
N GLU A 74 -3.05 -12.13 29.29
CA GLU A 74 -4.43 -11.98 29.76
C GLU A 74 -5.25 -11.16 28.76
N PHE A 75 -6.54 -11.45 28.70
CA PHE A 75 -7.52 -10.76 27.86
C PHE A 75 -8.82 -10.54 28.65
N GLY A 76 -9.59 -9.54 28.25
CA GLY A 76 -10.84 -9.14 28.87
C GLY A 76 -12.06 -9.59 28.07
N SER A 77 -13.08 -8.73 28.00
CA SER A 77 -14.33 -9.00 27.26
C SER A 77 -14.50 -8.16 25.99
N THR A 78 -13.60 -7.21 25.72
CA THR A 78 -13.65 -6.32 24.54
C THR A 78 -12.67 -6.78 23.47
N GLU A 79 -12.92 -6.47 22.20
CA GLU A 79 -11.98 -6.71 21.09
C GLU A 79 -10.56 -6.20 21.41
N ASP A 80 -10.45 -4.93 21.84
CA ASP A 80 -9.17 -4.31 22.18
C ASP A 80 -8.37 -5.08 23.24
N SER A 81 -9.05 -5.72 24.19
CA SER A 81 -8.39 -6.47 25.26
C SER A 81 -7.76 -7.79 24.79
N PHE A 82 -8.13 -8.29 23.61
CA PHE A 82 -7.59 -9.51 23.02
C PHE A 82 -6.38 -9.25 22.10
N HIS A 83 -6.05 -8.00 21.76
CA HIS A 83 -4.95 -7.70 20.82
C HIS A 83 -3.61 -8.32 21.21
N SER A 84 -3.19 -8.17 22.47
CA SER A 84 -1.94 -8.77 22.97
C SER A 84 -1.96 -10.30 22.88
N PHE A 85 -3.13 -10.91 23.12
CA PHE A 85 -3.33 -12.35 23.05
C PHE A 85 -3.22 -12.89 21.62
N TRP A 86 -3.89 -12.26 20.65
CA TRP A 86 -3.78 -12.61 19.23
C TRP A 86 -2.37 -12.33 18.69
N ASP A 87 -1.75 -11.20 19.07
CA ASP A 87 -0.38 -10.88 18.67
C ASP A 87 0.63 -11.95 19.08
N ALA A 88 0.51 -12.43 20.32
CA ALA A 88 1.41 -13.43 20.87
C ALA A 88 1.31 -14.78 20.14
N LEU A 89 0.10 -15.19 19.74
CA LEU A 89 -0.19 -16.55 19.27
C LEU A 89 -0.34 -16.67 17.74
N ILE A 90 -0.61 -15.58 17.04
CA ILE A 90 -0.85 -15.54 15.60
C ILE A 90 0.23 -14.72 14.91
N CYS A 91 0.41 -13.47 15.34
CA CYS A 91 1.23 -12.49 14.62
C CYS A 91 2.74 -12.71 14.82
N ASN A 92 3.17 -12.99 16.05
CA ASN A 92 4.57 -13.28 16.36
C ASN A 92 5.11 -14.50 15.60
N PRO A 93 4.37 -15.61 15.46
CA PRO A 93 4.74 -16.69 14.54
C PRO A 93 5.07 -16.22 13.10
N PHE A 94 4.27 -15.32 12.51
CA PHE A 94 4.57 -14.79 11.18
C PHE A 94 5.92 -14.05 11.16
N LYS A 95 6.20 -13.23 12.19
CA LYS A 95 7.47 -12.48 12.32
C LYS A 95 8.68 -13.39 12.46
N ILE A 96 8.57 -14.46 13.23
CA ILE A 96 9.66 -15.44 13.39
C ILE A 96 10.00 -16.08 12.05
N ALA A 97 8.97 -16.43 11.27
CA ALA A 97 9.11 -17.11 9.99
C ALA A 97 9.47 -16.19 8.82
N CYS A 98 9.05 -14.94 8.87
CA CYS A 98 9.23 -13.94 7.83
C CYS A 98 9.66 -12.59 8.44
N PRO A 99 10.88 -12.48 8.98
CA PRO A 99 11.32 -11.28 9.70
C PRO A 99 11.41 -10.01 8.84
N SER A 100 11.37 -10.15 7.51
CA SER A 100 11.29 -9.02 6.57
C SER A 100 9.89 -8.40 6.46
N GLY A 101 8.88 -9.00 7.09
CA GLY A 101 7.50 -8.51 7.08
C GLY A 101 7.22 -7.54 8.22
N ASN A 102 6.40 -6.53 7.94
CA ASN A 102 5.87 -5.58 8.91
C ASN A 102 4.38 -5.84 9.11
N PHE A 103 3.91 -5.72 10.35
CA PHE A 103 2.49 -5.83 10.66
C PHE A 103 1.94 -4.47 11.05
N ASN A 104 0.68 -4.23 10.72
CA ASN A 104 -0.05 -3.08 11.21
C ASN A 104 -1.39 -3.53 11.80
N ARG A 105 -1.78 -2.91 12.91
CA ARG A 105 -3.11 -3.02 13.50
C ARG A 105 -3.95 -1.80 13.20
N ASN A 106 -5.25 -1.98 13.02
CA ASN A 106 -6.17 -0.87 12.90
C ASN A 106 -6.63 -0.34 14.27
N SER A 107 -5.72 0.28 15.02
CA SER A 107 -6.05 0.95 16.28
C SER A 107 -6.65 2.33 16.00
N ASN A 108 -7.97 2.41 15.82
CA ASN A 108 -8.79 3.64 15.93
C ASN A 108 -8.41 4.89 15.10
N CYS A 109 -7.57 4.81 14.07
CA CYS A 109 -7.38 5.94 13.16
C CYS A 109 -8.61 6.09 12.25
N HIS A 110 -9.50 7.03 12.62
CA HIS A 110 -10.64 7.62 11.89
C HIS A 110 -11.75 6.70 11.34
N ILE A 111 -13.00 7.11 11.56
CA ILE A 111 -14.23 6.38 11.18
C ILE A 111 -14.32 6.13 9.66
N SER A 112 -13.77 7.05 8.85
CA SER A 112 -13.76 6.93 7.38
C SER A 112 -12.77 5.87 6.88
N THR A 113 -11.61 5.73 7.53
CA THR A 113 -10.57 4.74 7.18
C THR A 113 -10.82 3.37 7.82
N LYS A 114 -11.56 3.31 8.94
CA LYS A 114 -12.00 2.05 9.57
C LYS A 114 -12.76 1.11 8.63
N ARG A 115 -13.58 1.64 7.72
CA ARG A 115 -14.46 0.82 6.88
C ARG A 115 -13.73 -0.06 5.86
N PHE A 116 -12.48 0.25 5.52
CA PHE A 116 -11.78 -0.37 4.41
C PHE A 116 -10.49 -1.10 4.80
N ARG A 117 -10.12 -1.04 6.08
CA ARG A 117 -8.89 -1.65 6.60
C ARG A 117 -9.21 -2.91 7.39
N PRO A 118 -8.45 -4.00 7.21
CA PRO A 118 -8.55 -5.13 8.11
C PRO A 118 -7.98 -4.78 9.50
N ASP A 119 -8.49 -5.42 10.54
CA ASP A 119 -8.01 -5.21 11.91
C ASP A 119 -6.51 -5.53 12.03
N TYR A 120 -6.06 -6.50 11.23
CA TYR A 120 -4.67 -6.89 11.08
C TYR A 120 -4.23 -6.98 9.61
N SER A 121 -3.02 -6.51 9.32
CA SER A 121 -2.35 -6.70 8.02
C SER A 121 -0.89 -7.06 8.23
N TYR A 122 -0.38 -7.98 7.40
CA TYR A 122 1.03 -8.34 7.35
C TYR A 122 1.59 -8.10 5.94
N VAL A 123 2.48 -7.11 5.84
CA VAL A 123 3.08 -6.64 4.60
C VAL A 123 4.49 -7.20 4.49
N VAL A 124 4.76 -7.94 3.43
CA VAL A 124 6.08 -8.48 3.12
C VAL A 124 6.64 -7.71 1.93
N PHE A 125 7.75 -7.00 2.16
CA PHE A 125 8.27 -5.97 1.26
C PHE A 125 7.22 -4.88 0.99
N ASP A 126 6.52 -4.95 -0.14
CA ASP A 126 5.48 -4.01 -0.57
C ASP A 126 4.10 -4.67 -0.77
N ALA A 127 3.90 -5.93 -0.36
CA ALA A 127 2.62 -6.64 -0.54
C ALA A 127 1.99 -7.09 0.79
N CYS A 128 0.73 -6.73 1.03
CA CYS A 128 -0.06 -7.24 2.14
C CYS A 128 -0.52 -8.68 1.88
N LEU A 129 0.26 -9.68 2.28
CA LEU A 129 0.03 -11.10 1.96
C LEU A 129 -0.71 -11.88 3.06
N THR A 130 -0.98 -11.24 4.20
CA THR A 130 -1.87 -11.79 5.24
C THR A 130 -2.76 -10.70 5.81
N ARG A 131 -4.04 -11.00 5.98
CA ARG A 131 -5.05 -10.10 6.56
C ARG A 131 -5.78 -10.80 7.71
N GLY A 132 -6.22 -10.04 8.70
CA GLY A 132 -7.00 -10.55 9.84
C GLY A 132 -8.16 -9.62 10.17
N GLU A 133 -9.32 -10.20 10.47
CA GLU A 133 -10.45 -9.51 11.11
C GLU A 133 -10.69 -10.14 12.47
N GLU A 134 -10.84 -9.34 13.50
CA GLU A 134 -10.83 -9.80 14.88
C GLU A 134 -11.98 -9.15 15.63
N LYS A 135 -12.77 -9.97 16.34
CA LYS A 135 -13.93 -9.52 17.11
C LYS A 135 -13.88 -10.04 18.53
N GLY A 136 -14.34 -9.23 19.46
CA GLY A 136 -14.59 -9.64 20.84
C GLY A 136 -15.69 -10.68 20.92
N PRO A 137 -15.80 -11.44 22.03
CA PRO A 137 -16.74 -12.56 22.15
C PRO A 137 -18.22 -12.16 22.05
N SER A 138 -18.56 -10.89 22.27
CA SER A 138 -19.94 -10.36 22.26
C SER A 138 -20.30 -9.56 21.01
N ASP A 139 -19.38 -9.41 20.06
CA ASP A 139 -19.64 -8.63 18.85
C ASP A 139 -20.48 -9.43 17.86
N ASN A 140 -21.46 -8.77 17.23
CA ASN A 140 -22.42 -9.42 16.32
C ASN A 140 -21.96 -9.42 14.86
N ASP A 141 -20.90 -8.70 14.54
CA ASP A 141 -20.37 -8.64 13.18
C ASP A 141 -19.71 -9.96 12.81
N ASP A 142 -19.83 -10.37 11.55
CA ASP A 142 -19.18 -11.58 11.03
C ASP A 142 -17.79 -11.23 10.48
N PRO A 143 -16.70 -11.51 11.20
CA PRO A 143 -15.35 -11.14 10.76
C PRO A 143 -14.93 -11.89 9.48
N ALA A 144 -15.54 -13.03 9.19
CA ALA A 144 -15.27 -13.75 7.95
C ALA A 144 -15.86 -13.04 6.71
N VAL A 145 -17.02 -12.40 6.85
CA VAL A 145 -17.62 -11.58 5.79
C VAL A 145 -16.85 -10.28 5.61
N GLU A 146 -16.44 -9.63 6.70
CA GLU A 146 -15.59 -8.43 6.66
C GLU A 146 -14.29 -8.67 5.88
N LEU A 147 -13.65 -9.82 6.11
CA LEU A 147 -12.37 -10.18 5.50
C LEU A 147 -12.43 -10.22 3.96
N THR A 148 -13.59 -10.57 3.39
CA THR A 148 -13.80 -10.60 1.93
C THR A 148 -14.34 -9.28 1.39
N SER A 149 -15.33 -8.68 2.06
CA SER A 149 -15.97 -7.45 1.60
C SER A 149 -15.04 -6.22 1.60
N LYS A 150 -14.07 -6.18 2.53
CA LYS A 150 -13.06 -5.12 2.59
C LYS A 150 -11.95 -5.29 1.55
N LEU A 151 -11.80 -6.46 0.91
CA LEU A 151 -10.72 -6.77 -0.02
C LEU A 151 -11.13 -6.46 -1.48
N THR A 152 -10.28 -5.71 -2.19
CA THR A 152 -10.24 -5.70 -3.67
C THR A 152 -9.04 -6.48 -4.14
N TRP A 153 -9.22 -7.31 -5.17
CA TRP A 153 -8.13 -8.14 -5.65
C TRP A 153 -7.15 -7.34 -6.50
N THR A 154 -6.00 -7.00 -5.91
CA THR A 154 -4.92 -6.24 -6.57
C THR A 154 -3.66 -7.07 -6.82
N TYR A 155 -3.72 -8.37 -6.50
CA TYR A 155 -2.55 -9.25 -6.43
C TYR A 155 -2.23 -9.93 -7.77
N GLY A 156 -2.79 -9.44 -8.87
CA GLY A 156 -2.63 -10.03 -10.21
C GLY A 156 -2.95 -11.53 -10.23
N ASN A 157 -2.01 -12.33 -10.74
CA ASN A 157 -2.13 -13.78 -10.86
C ASN A 157 -1.69 -14.55 -9.61
N CYS A 158 -1.48 -13.87 -8.48
CA CYS A 158 -1.17 -14.54 -7.22
C CYS A 158 -2.22 -15.65 -6.95
N PRO A 159 -1.81 -16.89 -6.62
CA PRO A 159 -2.76 -17.99 -6.52
C PRO A 159 -3.73 -17.83 -5.34
N TYR A 160 -3.29 -17.17 -4.27
CA TYR A 160 -4.07 -16.82 -3.09
C TYR A 160 -3.22 -15.94 -2.16
N ILE A 161 -3.87 -15.21 -1.26
CA ILE A 161 -3.22 -14.63 -0.07
C ILE A 161 -3.78 -15.30 1.18
N PHE A 162 -3.08 -15.19 2.30
CA PHE A 162 -3.56 -15.76 3.56
C PHE A 162 -4.51 -14.82 4.29
N GLY A 163 -5.44 -15.41 5.03
CA GLY A 163 -6.33 -14.68 5.91
C GLY A 163 -6.52 -15.45 7.22
N TYR A 164 -6.90 -14.74 8.26
CA TYR A 164 -7.57 -15.35 9.39
C TYR A 164 -8.73 -14.48 9.85
N TYR A 165 -9.64 -15.06 10.60
CA TYR A 165 -10.62 -14.29 11.34
C TYR A 165 -10.77 -14.87 12.75
N ALA A 166 -11.01 -14.01 13.72
CA ALA A 166 -11.10 -14.38 15.12
C ALA A 166 -12.40 -13.88 15.74
N GLN A 167 -13.01 -14.75 16.57
CA GLN A 167 -14.06 -14.38 17.51
C GLN A 167 -13.59 -14.81 18.90
N GLY A 168 -13.07 -13.86 19.69
CA GLY A 168 -12.42 -14.13 20.97
C GLY A 168 -11.30 -15.18 20.83
N THR A 169 -11.48 -16.35 21.46
CA THR A 169 -10.48 -17.45 21.45
C THR A 169 -10.57 -18.37 20.23
N ALA A 170 -11.61 -18.24 19.39
CA ALA A 170 -11.80 -19.04 18.20
C ALA A 170 -11.15 -18.37 17.00
N VAL A 171 -10.13 -18.99 16.40
CA VAL A 171 -9.39 -18.42 15.27
C VAL A 171 -9.44 -19.37 14.10
N THR A 172 -9.95 -18.89 12.97
CA THR A 172 -10.00 -19.68 11.73
C THR A 172 -9.03 -19.12 10.71
N TYR A 173 -8.07 -19.94 10.31
CA TYR A 173 -7.17 -19.65 9.21
C TYR A 173 -7.84 -20.02 7.89
N CYS A 174 -7.67 -19.16 6.90
CA CYS A 174 -8.24 -19.30 5.56
C CYS A 174 -7.26 -18.82 4.50
N TYR A 175 -7.64 -19.01 3.25
CA TYR A 175 -7.02 -18.29 2.14
C TYR A 175 -8.07 -17.55 1.33
N LEU A 176 -7.65 -16.43 0.77
CA LEU A 176 -8.44 -15.56 -0.08
C LEU A 176 -7.92 -15.68 -1.50
N TYR A 177 -8.82 -15.71 -2.48
CA TYR A 177 -8.48 -15.90 -3.88
C TYR A 177 -9.47 -15.19 -4.79
N PHE A 178 -9.05 -14.89 -6.01
CA PHE A 178 -9.92 -14.33 -7.05
C PHE A 178 -10.31 -15.41 -8.04
N GLU A 179 -11.60 -15.47 -8.34
CA GLU A 179 -12.19 -16.39 -9.30
C GLU A 179 -13.54 -15.84 -9.75
N GLU A 180 -13.85 -15.95 -11.05
CA GLU A 180 -15.13 -15.49 -11.63
C GLU A 180 -15.44 -14.01 -11.32
N GLY A 181 -14.40 -13.16 -11.33
CA GLY A 181 -14.57 -11.72 -11.10
C GLY A 181 -14.80 -11.33 -9.64
N GLN A 182 -14.70 -12.27 -8.69
CA GLN A 182 -14.99 -12.02 -7.28
C GLN A 182 -13.89 -12.54 -6.35
N VAL A 183 -13.74 -11.84 -5.24
CA VAL A 183 -12.93 -12.30 -4.10
C VAL A 183 -13.72 -13.39 -3.37
N LYS A 184 -13.11 -14.56 -3.24
CA LYS A 184 -13.63 -15.71 -2.52
C LYS A 184 -12.71 -16.06 -1.36
N ARG A 185 -13.27 -16.72 -0.35
CA ARG A 185 -12.57 -17.23 0.84
C ARG A 185 -12.77 -18.73 0.94
N LYS A 186 -11.76 -19.46 1.39
CA LYS A 186 -11.91 -20.84 1.83
C LYS A 186 -11.23 -21.07 3.16
N ASP A 187 -12.01 -21.56 4.12
CA ASP A 187 -11.52 -21.88 5.45
C ASP A 187 -10.68 -23.16 5.42
N LEU A 188 -9.57 -23.14 6.15
CA LEU A 188 -8.63 -24.25 6.21
C LEU A 188 -8.74 -24.96 7.56
N PHE A 189 -8.62 -24.22 8.66
CA PHE A 189 -8.57 -24.81 9.99
C PHE A 189 -8.93 -23.82 11.09
N THR A 190 -9.64 -24.28 12.12
CA THR A 190 -10.01 -23.49 13.30
C THR A 190 -9.27 -23.97 14.54
N CYS A 191 -8.51 -23.08 15.16
CA CYS A 191 -7.85 -23.28 16.44
C CYS A 191 -8.70 -22.73 17.58
N ARG A 192 -8.74 -23.44 18.72
CA ARG A 192 -9.31 -22.96 19.98
C ARG A 192 -8.18 -22.53 20.93
N LEU A 193 -7.91 -21.24 20.98
CA LEU A 193 -6.77 -20.69 21.71
C LEU A 193 -6.91 -20.79 23.25
N GLU A 194 -8.08 -21.13 23.77
CA GLU A 194 -8.27 -21.50 25.18
C GLU A 194 -7.52 -22.80 25.56
N THR A 195 -7.34 -23.70 24.61
CA THR A 195 -6.64 -24.98 24.81
C THR A 195 -5.15 -24.86 24.50
N LEU A 196 -4.32 -25.62 25.24
CA LEU A 196 -2.88 -25.68 24.96
C LEU A 196 -2.60 -26.24 23.56
N GLU A 197 -3.35 -27.26 23.12
CA GLU A 197 -3.23 -27.82 21.77
C GLU A 197 -3.51 -26.80 20.69
N GLY A 198 -4.63 -26.07 20.80
CA GLY A 198 -5.00 -25.05 19.83
C GLY A 198 -3.98 -23.92 19.72
N ARG A 199 -3.34 -23.54 20.84
CA ARG A 199 -2.23 -22.56 20.82
C ARG A 199 -0.99 -23.09 20.13
N ILE A 200 -0.63 -24.36 20.34
CA ILE A 200 0.48 -25.01 19.62
C ILE A 200 0.18 -25.07 18.12
N GLN A 201 -1.05 -25.44 17.74
CA GLN A 201 -1.49 -25.50 16.35
C GLN A 201 -1.47 -24.13 15.68
N ALA A 202 -2.00 -23.08 16.33
CA ALA A 202 -1.98 -21.71 15.82
C ALA A 202 -0.55 -21.21 15.61
N PHE A 203 0.34 -21.44 16.59
CA PHE A 203 1.75 -21.07 16.47
C PHE A 203 2.41 -21.77 15.28
N ASN A 204 2.19 -23.08 15.11
CA ASN A 204 2.75 -23.85 14.00
C ASN A 204 2.22 -23.39 12.62
N ILE A 205 0.90 -23.18 12.51
CA ILE A 205 0.26 -22.68 11.29
C ILE A 205 0.84 -21.31 10.94
N GLY A 206 0.99 -20.42 11.92
CA GLY A 206 1.58 -19.10 11.75
C GLY A 206 3.01 -19.17 11.20
N ILE A 207 3.86 -20.04 11.75
CA ILE A 207 5.22 -20.25 11.22
C ILE A 207 5.18 -20.74 9.75
N ASN A 208 4.35 -21.74 9.45
CA ASN A 208 4.28 -22.32 8.11
C ASN A 208 3.75 -21.33 7.07
N ILE A 209 2.74 -20.53 7.42
CA ILE A 209 2.24 -19.44 6.57
C ILE A 209 3.35 -18.41 6.35
N GLY A 210 4.01 -17.95 7.42
CA GLY A 210 5.07 -16.95 7.34
C GLY A 210 6.18 -17.34 6.35
N ARG A 211 6.58 -18.62 6.34
CA ARG A 211 7.59 -19.15 5.41
C ARG A 211 7.18 -19.10 3.94
N LEU A 212 5.88 -19.09 3.63
CA LEU A 212 5.36 -19.01 2.27
C LEU A 212 5.25 -17.57 1.75
N LEU A 213 5.18 -16.57 2.62
CA LEU A 213 4.90 -15.19 2.21
C LEU A 213 5.95 -14.63 1.23
N PRO A 214 7.26 -14.85 1.40
CA PRO A 214 8.25 -14.40 0.43
C PRO A 214 8.07 -15.03 -0.96
N LEU A 215 7.66 -16.30 -1.05
CA LEU A 215 7.38 -16.93 -2.34
C LEU A 215 6.13 -16.35 -2.99
N LEU A 216 5.06 -16.14 -2.22
CA LEU A 216 3.85 -15.50 -2.74
C LEU A 216 4.18 -14.11 -3.29
N ARG A 217 5.04 -13.33 -2.62
CA ARG A 217 5.48 -12.03 -3.12
C ARG A 217 6.11 -12.13 -4.52
N GLN A 218 6.89 -13.16 -4.80
CA GLN A 218 7.55 -13.35 -6.10
C GLN A 218 6.56 -13.60 -7.25
N THR A 219 5.30 -13.95 -6.95
CA THR A 219 4.26 -14.13 -7.99
C THR A 219 3.57 -12.84 -8.41
N LEU A 220 3.74 -11.75 -7.65
CA LEU A 220 3.14 -10.46 -7.96
C LEU A 220 4.00 -9.71 -8.99
N PRO A 221 3.37 -8.99 -9.93
CA PRO A 221 4.11 -8.15 -10.86
C PRO A 221 4.86 -7.03 -10.13
N GLU A 222 5.82 -6.42 -10.80
CA GLU A 222 6.58 -5.29 -10.24
C GLU A 222 5.67 -4.07 -10.02
N SER A 223 4.77 -3.82 -10.98
CA SER A 223 3.69 -2.84 -10.90
C SER A 223 2.38 -3.52 -10.49
N PHE A 224 2.02 -3.41 -9.22
CA PHE A 224 0.71 -3.80 -8.71
C PHE A 224 0.16 -2.73 -7.77
N GLU A 225 -1.16 -2.77 -7.55
CA GLU A 225 -1.80 -1.84 -6.64
C GLU A 225 -1.48 -2.22 -5.19
N ARG A 226 -0.59 -1.43 -4.60
CA ARG A 226 -0.11 -1.55 -3.23
C ARG A 226 -1.18 -1.09 -2.23
N GLU A 227 -1.27 -1.80 -1.11
CA GLU A 227 -2.18 -1.47 0.01
C GLU A 227 -1.45 -1.61 1.35
N PHE A 228 -1.80 -0.73 2.30
CA PHE A 228 -1.32 -0.68 3.69
C PHE A 228 0.18 -0.48 3.84
N ILE A 229 0.81 0.15 2.85
CA ILE A 229 2.20 0.57 2.92
C ILE A 229 2.27 1.98 3.48
N VAL A 230 3.14 2.16 4.47
CA VAL A 230 3.57 3.47 4.95
C VAL A 230 4.90 3.81 4.31
N LEU A 231 4.91 4.82 3.45
CA LEU A 231 6.10 5.38 2.84
C LEU A 231 6.61 6.53 3.72
N HIS A 232 7.87 6.47 4.12
CA HIS A 232 8.54 7.55 4.85
C HIS A 232 9.27 8.46 3.87
N ARG A 233 9.03 9.78 3.96
CA ARG A 233 9.74 10.79 3.15
C ARG A 233 10.80 11.50 3.99
N SER A 234 11.85 12.00 3.33
CA SER A 234 12.95 12.75 3.97
C SER A 234 12.48 14.00 4.71
N SER A 235 11.34 14.57 4.32
CA SER A 235 10.68 15.69 5.01
C SER A 235 10.03 15.32 6.34
N GLY A 236 10.02 14.04 6.74
CA GLY A 236 9.31 13.50 7.92
C GLY A 236 7.83 13.20 7.66
N LYS A 237 7.29 13.60 6.50
CA LYS A 237 5.95 13.22 6.01
C LYS A 237 5.86 11.71 5.85
N THR A 238 4.73 11.13 6.25
CA THR A 238 4.40 9.71 5.99
C THR A 238 3.20 9.60 5.08
N ILE A 239 3.26 8.68 4.11
CA ILE A 239 2.20 8.44 3.13
C ILE A 239 1.71 7.02 3.31
N GLU A 240 0.45 6.86 3.69
CA GLU A 240 -0.22 5.57 3.81
C GLU A 240 -1.15 5.33 2.63
N LEU A 241 -0.91 4.26 1.89
CA LEU A 241 -1.74 3.84 0.76
C LEU A 241 -2.88 2.94 1.25
N LEU A 242 -4.12 3.39 1.13
CA LEU A 242 -5.31 2.60 1.47
C LEU A 242 -5.95 2.03 0.21
N ARG A 243 -7.17 1.47 0.30
CA ARG A 243 -7.85 0.87 -0.86
C ARG A 243 -8.13 1.86 -1.98
N ALA A 244 -8.85 2.95 -1.70
CA ALA A 244 -9.25 3.95 -2.70
C ALA A 244 -8.69 5.36 -2.43
N THR A 245 -7.93 5.51 -1.34
CA THR A 245 -7.46 6.80 -0.85
C THR A 245 -6.00 6.73 -0.41
N VAL A 246 -5.39 7.91 -0.28
CA VAL A 246 -4.03 8.09 0.23
C VAL A 246 -4.10 9.00 1.44
N VAL A 247 -3.51 8.59 2.57
CA VAL A 247 -3.43 9.42 3.78
C VAL A 247 -2.00 9.95 3.91
N LYS A 248 -1.84 11.28 3.86
CA LYS A 248 -0.57 11.95 4.09
C LYS A 248 -0.57 12.56 5.49
N ARG A 249 0.36 12.15 6.35
CA ARG A 249 0.56 12.74 7.69
C ARG A 249 1.76 13.66 7.66
N TYR A 250 1.61 14.83 8.26
CA TYR A 250 2.56 15.93 8.20
C TYR A 250 3.14 16.21 9.59
N ASN A 251 4.27 16.91 9.64
CA ASN A 251 4.94 17.25 10.89
C ASN A 251 4.35 18.50 11.56
N SER A 252 3.59 19.31 10.81
CA SER A 252 2.97 20.54 11.30
C SER A 252 1.63 20.80 10.61
N VAL A 253 0.79 21.60 11.27
CA VAL A 253 -0.50 22.05 10.73
C VAL A 253 -0.32 22.92 9.49
N GLU A 254 0.71 23.79 9.48
CA GLU A 254 1.02 24.68 8.37
C GLU A 254 1.25 23.92 7.06
N SER A 255 1.94 22.76 7.12
CA SER A 255 2.17 21.90 5.96
C SER A 255 0.89 21.29 5.37
N VAL A 256 -0.24 21.32 6.10
CA VAL A 256 -1.56 20.88 5.61
C VAL A 256 -2.37 22.05 5.06
N GLU A 257 -2.31 23.23 5.70
CA GLU A 257 -3.15 24.38 5.34
C GLU A 257 -2.82 24.97 3.95
N LYS A 258 -1.54 24.96 3.55
CA LYS A 258 -1.15 25.39 2.19
C LYS A 258 -1.80 24.49 1.11
N PRO A 259 -1.55 23.16 1.08
CA PRO A 259 -2.26 22.28 0.14
C PRO A 259 -3.77 22.44 0.22
N LYS A 260 -4.36 22.46 1.43
CA LYS A 260 -5.81 22.59 1.63
C LYS A 260 -6.43 23.80 0.95
N THR A 261 -5.72 24.93 0.92
CA THR A 261 -6.19 26.14 0.22
C THR A 261 -6.13 25.96 -1.30
N LEU A 262 -5.05 25.37 -1.82
CA LEU A 262 -4.89 25.10 -3.25
C LEU A 262 -5.94 24.08 -3.75
N TYR A 263 -6.11 22.95 -3.07
CA TYR A 263 -7.12 21.95 -3.46
C TYR A 263 -8.54 22.49 -3.40
N ARG A 264 -8.86 23.41 -2.48
CA ARG A 264 -10.18 24.07 -2.47
C ARG A 264 -10.42 24.87 -3.76
N LYS A 265 -9.42 25.62 -4.22
CA LYS A 265 -9.50 26.36 -5.49
C LYS A 265 -9.59 25.39 -6.67
N MET A 266 -8.79 24.33 -6.69
CA MET A 266 -8.85 23.32 -7.76
C MET A 266 -10.22 22.62 -7.83
N GLU A 267 -10.86 22.35 -6.70
CA GLU A 267 -12.19 21.77 -6.63
C GLU A 267 -13.27 22.72 -7.18
N GLU A 268 -13.22 24.00 -6.82
CA GLU A 268 -14.14 25.04 -7.30
C GLU A 268 -14.15 25.13 -8.83
N TYR A 269 -12.96 25.04 -9.44
CA TYR A 269 -12.78 25.10 -10.90
C TYR A 269 -12.81 23.73 -11.59
N ARG A 270 -13.04 22.65 -10.82
CA ARG A 270 -13.15 21.26 -11.32
C ARG A 270 -11.97 20.86 -12.20
N ILE A 271 -10.76 21.12 -11.71
CA ILE A 271 -9.53 20.78 -12.44
C ILE A 271 -9.54 19.26 -12.74
N PRO A 272 -9.40 18.85 -14.01
CA PRO A 272 -9.42 17.43 -14.39
C PRO A 272 -8.05 16.78 -14.15
N PHE A 273 -8.04 15.44 -14.08
CA PHE A 273 -6.81 14.63 -14.01
C PHE A 273 -5.87 15.04 -12.86
N ILE A 274 -6.45 15.29 -11.68
CA ILE A 274 -5.71 15.47 -10.42
C ILE A 274 -6.31 14.57 -9.32
N ASP A 275 -5.61 14.39 -8.20
CA ASP A 275 -6.26 13.94 -6.98
C ASP A 275 -7.03 15.08 -6.29
N HIS A 276 -7.91 14.70 -5.36
CA HIS A 276 -8.77 15.62 -4.63
C HIS A 276 -8.55 15.46 -3.14
N LEU A 277 -8.52 16.58 -2.42
CA LEU A 277 -8.51 16.58 -0.96
C LEU A 277 -9.92 16.27 -0.44
N THR A 278 -10.10 15.05 0.06
CA THR A 278 -11.39 14.59 0.61
C THR A 278 -11.62 15.03 2.05
N HIS A 279 -10.55 15.06 2.85
CA HIS A 279 -10.60 15.43 4.25
C HIS A 279 -9.22 15.89 4.73
N ALA A 280 -9.19 16.83 5.67
CA ALA A 280 -7.98 17.23 6.38
C ALA A 280 -8.29 17.40 7.86
N ASN A 281 -7.36 16.98 8.71
CA ASN A 281 -7.39 17.22 10.14
C ASN A 281 -6.17 18.06 10.54
N THR A 282 -6.46 19.17 11.22
CA THR A 282 -5.48 20.09 11.77
C THR A 282 -5.72 20.38 13.27
N GLU A 283 -6.44 19.50 13.97
CA GLU A 283 -6.67 19.58 15.41
C GLU A 283 -5.36 19.40 16.19
N GLU A 284 -5.08 20.34 17.12
CA GLU A 284 -3.81 20.43 17.87
C GLU A 284 -3.48 19.17 18.69
N SER A 285 -4.50 18.39 19.11
CA SER A 285 -4.31 17.18 19.91
C SER A 285 -3.94 15.94 19.10
N THR A 286 -3.84 16.04 17.77
CA THR A 286 -3.58 14.90 16.89
C THR A 286 -2.51 15.20 15.86
N THR A 287 -1.84 14.17 15.35
CA THR A 287 -0.92 14.34 14.21
C THR A 287 -1.70 14.88 13.00
N PRO A 288 -1.31 16.01 12.40
CA PRO A 288 -2.05 16.60 11.29
C PRO A 288 -1.95 15.73 10.04
N PHE A 289 -3.05 15.59 9.31
CA PHE A 289 -3.10 14.75 8.12
C PHE A 289 -4.11 15.23 7.09
N ALA A 290 -3.94 14.75 5.86
CA ALA A 290 -4.87 14.95 4.75
C ALA A 290 -5.13 13.62 4.02
N ILE A 291 -6.37 13.43 3.57
CA ILE A 291 -6.84 12.25 2.83
C ILE A 291 -7.15 12.66 1.40
N PHE A 292 -6.52 11.99 0.44
CA PHE A 292 -6.65 12.25 -0.98
C PHE A 292 -7.31 11.09 -1.71
N SER A 293 -8.06 11.39 -2.77
CA SER A 293 -8.70 10.41 -3.65
C SER A 293 -8.77 10.96 -5.08
N PRO A 294 -8.67 10.14 -6.13
CA PRO A 294 -8.47 8.69 -6.09
C PRO A 294 -7.04 8.28 -5.76
N LYS A 295 -6.87 7.04 -5.28
CA LYS A 295 -5.56 6.38 -5.29
C LYS A 295 -5.27 5.89 -6.71
N GLY A 296 -4.04 6.11 -7.18
CA GLY A 296 -3.55 5.59 -8.45
C GLY A 296 -2.45 4.54 -8.26
N VAL A 297 -1.98 4.00 -9.37
CA VAL A 297 -0.83 3.09 -9.42
C VAL A 297 0.34 3.80 -10.08
N PHE A 298 1.54 3.63 -9.53
CA PHE A 298 2.75 4.06 -10.21
C PHE A 298 2.93 3.22 -11.47
N HIS A 299 2.72 3.84 -12.62
CA HIS A 299 2.81 3.18 -13.91
C HIS A 299 3.25 4.20 -14.96
N LYS A 300 4.56 4.23 -15.17
CA LYS A 300 5.19 5.04 -16.22
C LYS A 300 4.89 4.41 -17.58
N PRO A 301 4.46 5.18 -18.59
CA PRO A 301 4.04 4.65 -19.89
C PRO A 301 5.09 3.74 -20.55
N ASP A 302 4.64 2.60 -21.02
CA ASP A 302 5.47 1.54 -21.64
C ASP A 302 5.22 1.36 -23.14
N SER A 303 4.31 2.14 -23.72
CA SER A 303 3.99 2.19 -25.15
C SER A 303 3.83 3.62 -25.65
N LYS A 304 3.92 3.82 -26.97
CA LYS A 304 3.71 5.12 -27.63
C LYS A 304 2.31 5.67 -27.30
N GLU A 305 1.30 4.81 -27.39
CA GLU A 305 -0.10 5.14 -27.14
C GLU A 305 -0.30 5.62 -25.70
N GLN A 306 0.20 4.88 -24.72
CA GLN A 306 0.12 5.28 -23.32
C GLN A 306 0.88 6.58 -23.04
N LEU A 307 2.04 6.79 -23.65
CA LEU A 307 2.81 8.03 -23.47
C LEU A 307 1.99 9.23 -23.94
N ILE A 308 1.38 9.14 -25.12
CA ILE A 308 0.55 10.20 -25.69
C ILE A 308 -0.70 10.45 -24.83
N LYS A 309 -1.38 9.39 -24.37
CA LYS A 309 -2.53 9.52 -23.46
C LYS A 309 -2.15 10.14 -22.11
N ALA A 310 -1.03 9.75 -21.53
CA ALA A 310 -0.52 10.32 -20.29
C ALA A 310 -0.20 11.82 -20.45
N LEU A 311 0.48 12.20 -21.54
CA LEU A 311 0.80 13.60 -21.85
C LEU A 311 -0.47 14.42 -22.07
N TYR A 312 -1.49 13.86 -22.71
CA TYR A 312 -2.78 14.52 -22.87
C TYR A 312 -3.44 14.83 -21.51
N CYS A 313 -3.51 13.84 -20.61
CA CYS A 313 -4.06 14.02 -19.27
C CYS A 313 -3.28 15.12 -18.50
N VAL A 314 -1.95 15.02 -18.51
CA VAL A 314 -1.06 15.97 -17.82
C VAL A 314 -1.22 17.39 -18.38
N LEU A 315 -1.15 17.58 -19.70
CA LEU A 315 -1.29 18.89 -20.33
C LEU A 315 -2.68 19.48 -20.13
N THR A 316 -3.73 18.64 -20.08
CA THR A 316 -5.10 19.10 -19.79
C THR A 316 -5.24 19.60 -18.35
N ALA A 317 -4.65 18.88 -17.38
CA ALA A 317 -4.61 19.32 -15.98
C ALA A 317 -3.81 20.63 -15.83
N ILE A 318 -2.58 20.66 -16.35
CA ILE A 318 -1.67 21.80 -16.25
C ILE A 318 -2.26 23.05 -16.92
N LYS A 319 -2.86 22.93 -18.13
CA LYS A 319 -3.60 24.03 -18.76
C LYS A 319 -4.65 24.60 -17.81
N SER A 320 -5.46 23.75 -17.19
CA SER A 320 -6.55 24.18 -16.31
C SER A 320 -6.03 24.81 -15.01
N LEU A 321 -4.89 24.33 -14.50
CA LEU A 321 -4.20 24.91 -13.35
C LEU A 321 -3.65 26.31 -13.67
N HIS A 322 -3.01 26.47 -14.83
CA HIS A 322 -2.48 27.75 -15.30
C HIS A 322 -3.60 28.79 -15.51
N GLU A 323 -4.77 28.37 -15.98
CA GLU A 323 -5.96 29.24 -16.12
C GLU A 323 -6.49 29.79 -14.78
N ILE A 324 -6.08 29.20 -13.65
CA ILE A 324 -6.42 29.65 -12.29
C ILE A 324 -5.21 30.13 -11.50
N ASP A 325 -4.14 30.52 -12.19
CA ASP A 325 -2.89 31.03 -11.61
C ASP A 325 -2.25 30.06 -10.60
N ILE A 326 -2.22 28.76 -10.91
CA ILE A 326 -1.50 27.74 -10.12
C ILE A 326 -0.50 27.01 -11.00
N MET A 327 0.73 26.88 -10.52
CA MET A 327 1.76 26.00 -11.11
C MET A 327 2.16 24.88 -10.13
N HIS A 328 2.51 23.70 -10.66
CA HIS A 328 2.81 22.50 -9.86
C HIS A 328 4.24 22.49 -9.30
N ARG A 329 5.23 22.87 -10.12
CA ARG A 329 6.66 23.01 -9.79
C ARG A 329 7.47 21.73 -9.54
N ASP A 330 6.84 20.60 -9.20
CA ASP A 330 7.51 19.28 -9.07
C ASP A 330 6.86 18.23 -9.98
N LEU A 331 6.66 18.54 -11.27
CA LEU A 331 6.02 17.61 -12.20
C LEU A 331 7.05 16.59 -12.75
N ARG A 332 6.83 15.31 -12.43
CA ARG A 332 7.73 14.18 -12.72
C ARG A 332 6.96 12.86 -12.61
N TRP A 333 7.52 11.77 -13.14
CA TRP A 333 6.83 10.47 -13.16
C TRP A 333 6.47 9.93 -11.77
N ASP A 334 7.18 10.33 -10.71
CA ASP A 334 6.81 10.01 -9.31
C ASP A 334 5.47 10.65 -8.88
N ASN A 335 5.10 11.77 -9.50
CA ASN A 335 3.92 12.59 -9.20
C ASN A 335 2.84 12.48 -10.30
N VAL A 336 2.98 11.54 -11.23
CA VAL A 336 1.98 11.24 -12.27
C VAL A 336 1.60 9.77 -12.15
N LEU A 337 0.38 9.51 -11.67
CA LEU A 337 -0.13 8.15 -11.46
C LEU A 337 -1.12 7.76 -12.54
N ARG A 338 -1.27 6.46 -12.77
CA ARG A 338 -2.34 5.91 -13.61
C ARG A 338 -3.57 5.61 -12.75
N PHE A 339 -4.76 5.91 -13.27
CA PHE A 339 -6.01 5.43 -12.68
C PHE A 339 -6.03 3.89 -12.69
N ILE A 340 -6.54 3.27 -11.63
CA ILE A 340 -6.52 1.80 -11.47
C ILE A 340 -7.33 1.10 -12.56
N ASP A 341 -8.45 1.69 -12.95
CA ASP A 341 -9.49 1.11 -13.78
C ASP A 341 -9.61 1.78 -15.17
N GLN A 342 -8.68 2.68 -15.51
CA GLN A 342 -8.71 3.45 -16.74
C GLN A 342 -7.32 3.54 -17.40
N ASP A 343 -7.31 3.75 -18.71
CA ASP A 343 -6.08 4.04 -19.47
C ASP A 343 -5.81 5.55 -19.49
N LYS A 344 -5.86 6.15 -18.30
CA LYS A 344 -5.73 7.59 -18.04
C LYS A 344 -4.73 7.84 -16.91
N TRP A 345 -4.12 9.01 -16.89
CA TRP A 345 -3.18 9.44 -15.84
C TRP A 345 -3.69 10.70 -15.14
N PHE A 346 -3.18 10.95 -13.95
CA PHE A 346 -3.49 12.14 -13.17
C PHE A 346 -2.28 12.58 -12.34
N ILE A 347 -2.25 13.88 -12.04
CA ILE A 347 -1.19 14.53 -11.27
C ILE A 347 -1.54 14.45 -9.78
N ILE A 348 -0.53 14.20 -8.95
CA ILE A 348 -0.63 14.21 -7.49
C ILE A 348 0.47 15.07 -6.87
N ASP A 349 0.35 15.31 -5.56
CA ASP A 349 1.41 15.89 -4.71
C ASP A 349 1.73 17.37 -4.96
N PHE A 350 0.69 18.19 -4.89
CA PHE A 350 0.74 19.67 -4.94
C PHE A 350 1.37 20.36 -3.71
N ASP A 351 2.26 19.69 -2.96
CA ASP A 351 2.92 20.29 -1.79
C ASP A 351 3.84 21.46 -2.20
N ASP A 352 4.52 21.31 -3.34
CA ASP A 352 5.38 22.33 -3.93
C ASP A 352 4.64 23.33 -4.82
N ALA A 353 3.35 23.12 -5.12
CA ALA A 353 2.58 24.03 -5.95
C ALA A 353 2.43 25.42 -5.31
N CYS A 354 2.26 26.45 -6.14
CA CYS A 354 2.03 27.83 -5.68
C CYS A 354 1.30 28.67 -6.74
N HIS A 355 1.02 29.93 -6.40
CA HIS A 355 0.47 30.88 -7.34
C HIS A 355 1.50 31.39 -8.35
N ILE A 356 1.01 31.78 -9.52
CA ILE A 356 1.77 32.40 -10.61
C ILE A 356 1.64 33.93 -10.49
N PRO A 357 2.73 34.72 -10.66
CA PRO A 357 4.14 34.29 -10.64
C PRO A 357 4.62 34.02 -9.21
N SER A 358 5.79 33.41 -9.06
CA SER A 358 6.42 33.14 -7.76
C SER A 358 7.81 33.75 -7.64
N ASN A 359 8.00 34.52 -6.56
CA ASN A 359 9.32 35.04 -6.17
C ASN A 359 10.09 34.09 -5.24
N THR A 360 9.54 32.91 -4.93
CA THR A 360 10.12 31.98 -3.94
C THR A 360 10.85 30.84 -4.66
N PRO A 361 12.20 30.83 -4.68
CA PRO A 361 12.96 29.75 -5.30
C PRO A 361 12.72 28.42 -4.59
N ASN A 362 12.78 27.30 -5.32
CA ASN A 362 12.66 25.97 -4.74
C ASN A 362 14.01 25.23 -4.69
N ILE A 363 14.84 25.59 -3.72
CA ILE A 363 16.20 25.07 -3.55
C ILE A 363 16.29 23.60 -3.11
N ASN A 364 15.15 23.01 -2.71
CA ASN A 364 15.10 21.62 -2.23
C ASN A 364 14.88 20.62 -3.37
N LEU A 365 14.56 21.09 -4.57
CA LEU A 365 14.38 20.26 -5.77
C LEU A 365 15.73 19.94 -6.42
N ALA A 366 15.76 18.87 -7.22
CA ALA A 366 16.97 18.44 -7.89
C ALA A 366 17.16 19.16 -9.23
N HIS A 367 18.34 19.76 -9.43
CA HIS A 367 18.68 20.54 -10.63
C HIS A 367 18.65 19.75 -11.95
N ASP A 368 18.78 18.43 -11.90
CA ASP A 368 18.83 17.56 -13.08
C ASP A 368 17.43 17.19 -13.62
N SER A 369 16.38 17.50 -12.86
CA SER A 369 15.00 17.09 -13.11
C SER A 369 14.00 18.24 -13.11
N HIS A 370 14.49 19.48 -13.01
CA HIS A 370 13.65 20.68 -12.96
C HIS A 370 14.20 21.80 -13.83
N ALA A 371 13.30 22.72 -14.22
CA ALA A 371 13.66 23.89 -14.99
C ALA A 371 14.68 24.77 -14.23
N PRO A 372 15.68 25.36 -14.91
CA PRO A 372 16.74 26.09 -14.24
C PRO A 372 16.25 27.35 -13.48
N GLU A 373 15.19 28.00 -13.95
CA GLU A 373 14.63 29.21 -13.35
C GLU A 373 13.83 28.97 -12.06
N ILE A 374 13.41 27.73 -11.77
CA ILE A 374 12.73 27.40 -10.50
C ILE A 374 13.61 27.66 -9.27
N PHE A 375 14.93 27.67 -9.46
CA PHE A 375 15.95 27.92 -8.45
C PHE A 375 16.28 29.41 -8.31
N GLN A 376 15.68 30.26 -9.14
CA GLN A 376 15.88 31.70 -9.15
C GLN A 376 14.68 32.40 -8.48
N SER A 377 14.92 33.64 -8.05
CA SER A 377 13.84 34.51 -7.59
C SER A 377 13.15 35.05 -8.85
N ASP A 378 11.84 34.82 -8.95
CA ASP A 378 10.98 35.08 -10.11
C ASP A 378 10.97 33.93 -11.14
N HIS A 379 9.85 33.22 -11.18
CA HIS A 379 9.50 32.22 -12.19
C HIS A 379 7.98 32.10 -12.31
N ASP A 380 7.54 31.54 -13.43
CA ASP A 380 6.15 31.45 -13.83
C ASP A 380 5.78 30.01 -14.25
N GLU A 381 4.63 29.84 -14.89
CA GLU A 381 4.11 28.57 -15.35
C GLU A 381 5.02 27.80 -16.33
N SER A 382 5.99 28.47 -16.95
CA SER A 382 6.90 27.85 -17.93
C SER A 382 7.76 26.73 -17.31
N VAL A 383 7.94 26.72 -15.98
CA VAL A 383 8.62 25.63 -15.26
C VAL A 383 7.89 24.30 -15.41
N ASP A 384 6.54 24.31 -15.41
CA ASP A 384 5.74 23.10 -15.59
C ASP A 384 5.84 22.60 -17.03
N ILE A 385 5.96 23.50 -18.01
CA ILE A 385 6.14 23.16 -19.43
C ILE A 385 7.47 22.45 -19.65
N TRP A 386 8.53 22.95 -19.04
CA TRP A 386 9.83 22.27 -19.04
C TRP A 386 9.74 20.88 -18.43
N SER A 387 9.02 20.74 -17.31
CA SER A 387 8.78 19.44 -16.67
C SER A 387 8.00 18.48 -17.56
N VAL A 388 7.05 18.94 -18.39
CA VAL A 388 6.40 18.08 -19.41
C VAL A 388 7.44 17.57 -20.42
N GLY A 389 8.36 18.43 -20.87
CA GLY A 389 9.48 18.01 -21.71
C GLY A 389 10.38 16.97 -21.00
N TYR A 390 10.62 17.13 -19.70
CA TYR A 390 11.37 16.17 -18.90
C TYR A 390 10.64 14.82 -18.75
N LEU A 391 9.31 14.81 -18.62
CA LEU A 391 8.51 13.57 -18.64
C LEU A 391 8.70 12.81 -19.95
N ILE A 392 8.69 13.50 -21.10
CA ILE A 392 8.94 12.91 -22.42
C ILE A 392 10.36 12.35 -22.49
N LYS A 393 11.37 13.17 -22.17
CA LYS A 393 12.79 12.78 -22.19
C LYS A 393 13.08 11.55 -21.34
N THR A 394 12.38 11.40 -20.22
CA THR A 394 12.61 10.32 -19.28
C THR A 394 11.66 9.15 -19.45
N ALA A 395 10.70 9.16 -20.39
CA ALA A 395 9.79 8.05 -20.61
C ALA A 395 10.52 6.72 -20.93
N PHE A 396 9.86 5.56 -20.75
CA PHE A 396 10.46 4.28 -21.14
C PHE A 396 10.45 4.06 -22.65
N VAL A 397 9.63 4.82 -23.36
CA VAL A 397 9.47 4.76 -24.81
C VAL A 397 9.98 6.04 -25.42
N ASP A 398 10.82 5.90 -26.44
CA ASP A 398 11.29 7.02 -27.25
C ASP A 398 10.40 7.16 -28.48
N VAL A 399 9.77 8.32 -28.62
CA VAL A 399 8.99 8.71 -29.80
C VAL A 399 9.69 9.92 -30.38
N GLN A 400 10.47 9.71 -31.44
CA GLN A 400 11.41 10.70 -32.00
C GLN A 400 10.80 12.11 -32.14
N GLU A 401 9.59 12.21 -32.68
CA GLU A 401 8.89 13.49 -32.86
C GLU A 401 8.56 14.19 -31.53
N LEU A 402 8.13 13.44 -30.51
CA LEU A 402 7.94 13.98 -29.16
C LEU A 402 9.27 14.38 -28.53
N SER A 403 10.30 13.56 -28.69
CA SER A 403 11.64 13.81 -28.16
C SER A 403 12.26 15.08 -28.76
N ASP A 404 12.07 15.31 -30.06
CA ASP A 404 12.50 16.54 -30.72
C ASP A 404 11.68 17.75 -30.28
N TYR A 405 10.35 17.62 -30.15
CA TYR A 405 9.50 18.69 -29.63
C TYR A 405 9.87 19.06 -28.18
N ALA A 406 10.08 18.06 -27.32
CA ALA A 406 10.51 18.26 -25.95
C ALA A 406 11.85 19.02 -25.88
N ARG A 407 12.85 18.56 -26.63
CA ARG A 407 14.20 19.16 -26.63
C ARG A 407 14.25 20.56 -27.21
N THR A 408 13.49 20.82 -28.28
CA THR A 408 13.59 22.09 -29.04
C THR A 408 12.58 23.15 -28.62
N LYS A 409 11.50 22.76 -27.94
CA LYS A 409 10.42 23.67 -27.54
C LYS A 409 10.16 23.64 -26.04
N LEU A 410 9.83 22.48 -25.47
CA LEU A 410 9.39 22.42 -24.07
C LEU A 410 10.53 22.66 -23.07
N MET A 411 11.73 22.16 -23.38
CA MET A 411 12.92 22.28 -22.54
C MET A 411 13.89 23.33 -23.06
N ALA A 412 13.43 24.29 -23.86
CA ALA A 412 14.29 25.34 -24.39
C ALA A 412 14.80 26.25 -23.25
N ASP A 413 16.04 26.72 -23.42
CA ASP A 413 16.72 27.60 -22.45
C ASP A 413 16.25 29.06 -22.58
N ASP A 414 15.69 29.45 -23.73
CA ASP A 414 14.94 30.68 -23.84
C ASP A 414 13.59 30.51 -23.12
N LEU A 415 13.18 31.52 -22.34
CA LEU A 415 11.89 31.51 -21.63
C LEU A 415 10.68 31.58 -22.59
N ASP A 416 10.89 31.37 -23.90
CA ASP A 416 9.87 31.40 -24.96
C ASP A 416 9.29 29.99 -25.21
N ARG A 417 8.98 29.30 -24.11
CA ARG A 417 8.31 27.98 -24.16
C ARG A 417 6.83 28.17 -24.49
N PRO A 418 6.20 27.23 -25.22
CA PRO A 418 4.77 27.31 -25.47
C PRO A 418 3.98 27.21 -24.17
N THR A 419 2.80 27.81 -24.13
CA THR A 419 1.84 27.60 -23.05
C THR A 419 1.35 26.14 -23.01
N ALA A 420 0.83 25.69 -21.87
CA ALA A 420 0.23 24.36 -21.75
C ALA A 420 -0.90 24.13 -22.77
N LYS A 421 -1.65 25.19 -23.10
CA LYS A 421 -2.69 25.17 -24.12
C LYS A 421 -2.12 24.92 -25.52
N GLU A 422 -1.05 25.61 -25.89
CA GLU A 422 -0.40 25.43 -27.20
C GLU A 422 0.23 24.03 -27.32
N ALA A 423 0.89 23.55 -26.27
CA ALA A 423 1.44 22.20 -26.23
C ALA A 423 0.34 21.12 -26.32
N LEU A 424 -0.81 21.32 -25.66
CA LEU A 424 -1.97 20.42 -25.77
C LEU A 424 -2.55 20.40 -27.18
N ILE A 425 -2.70 21.56 -27.83
CA ILE A 425 -3.16 21.65 -29.22
C ILE A 425 -2.19 20.92 -30.14
N TRP A 426 -0.89 21.16 -30.01
CA TRP A 426 0.13 20.47 -30.80
C TRP A 426 0.05 18.95 -30.63
N LEU A 427 -0.12 18.45 -29.41
CA LEU A 427 -0.26 17.01 -29.17
C LEU A 427 -1.53 16.44 -29.82
N ARG A 428 -2.66 17.15 -29.71
CA ARG A 428 -3.95 16.75 -30.31
C ARG A 428 -3.87 16.68 -31.83
N ASP A 429 -3.21 17.65 -32.46
CA ASP A 429 -3.13 17.73 -33.92
C ASP A 429 -2.24 16.62 -34.51
N ASN A 430 -1.14 16.27 -33.84
CA ASN A 430 -0.19 15.26 -34.34
C ASN A 430 -0.60 13.81 -34.00
N TYR A 431 -1.43 13.60 -32.97
CA TYR A 431 -1.80 12.24 -32.48
C TYR A 431 -3.31 12.04 -32.29
N ARG A 432 -4.11 12.68 -33.14
CA ARG A 432 -5.58 12.69 -33.07
C ARG A 432 -6.21 11.29 -33.08
N ASP A 433 -5.62 10.39 -33.86
CA ASP A 433 -6.02 8.99 -34.00
C ASP A 433 -5.89 8.22 -32.67
N ILE A 434 -4.83 8.47 -31.90
CA ILE A 434 -4.63 7.86 -30.57
C ILE A 434 -5.54 8.49 -29.52
N LEU A 435 -5.81 9.79 -29.66
CA LEU A 435 -6.58 10.59 -28.68
C LEU A 435 -8.08 10.63 -28.95
N LYS A 436 -8.58 9.87 -29.93
CA LYS A 436 -9.98 9.92 -30.37
C LYS A 436 -10.99 9.77 -29.21
N GLU A 437 -10.76 8.82 -28.29
CA GLU A 437 -11.67 8.61 -27.14
C GLU A 437 -11.76 9.84 -26.22
N PHE A 438 -10.63 10.50 -25.96
CA PHE A 438 -10.59 11.69 -25.12
C PHE A 438 -11.28 12.88 -25.79
N LEU A 439 -11.09 13.04 -27.10
CA LEU A 439 -11.68 14.14 -27.87
C LEU A 439 -13.20 13.99 -27.97
N GLU A 440 -13.72 12.76 -28.08
CA GLU A 440 -15.16 12.49 -28.06
C GLU A 440 -15.78 12.78 -26.68
N GLU A 441 -15.09 12.43 -25.58
CA GLU A 441 -15.52 12.77 -24.23
C GLU A 441 -15.59 14.28 -23.97
N ASP A 442 -14.61 15.04 -24.47
CA ASP A 442 -14.58 16.50 -24.31
C ASP A 442 -15.77 17.16 -25.01
N ILE A 443 -16.10 16.74 -26.24
CA ILE A 443 -17.26 17.25 -27.00
C ILE A 443 -18.57 17.00 -26.24
N MET A 444 -18.72 15.82 -25.64
CA MET A 444 -19.91 15.44 -24.87
C MET A 444 -20.07 16.21 -23.55
N LYS A 445 -18.99 16.77 -23.00
CA LYS A 445 -19.02 17.62 -21.79
C LYS A 445 -19.35 19.08 -22.09
N GLU A 446 -19.08 19.52 -23.31
CA GLU A 446 -19.36 20.89 -23.79
C GLU A 446 -20.77 21.04 -24.38
N SER A 447 -21.45 19.93 -24.70
CA SER A 447 -22.85 19.86 -25.14
C SER A 447 -23.84 19.74 -23.99
#